data_AF-A0A939U1T5-F1
#
_entry.id   AF-A0A939U1T5-F1
#
_cell.length_a   1.000
_cell.length_b   1.000
_cell.length_c   1.000
_cell.angle_alpha   90.00
_cell.angle_beta   90.00
_cell.angle_gamma   90.00
#
_symmetry.space_group_name_H-M   'P 1'
#
loop_
_entity.id
_entity.type
_entity.pdbx_description
1 polymer ?
#
loop_
_entity_poly.entity_id
_entity_poly.type
_entity_poly.pdbx_seq_one_letter_code
_entity_poly.pdbx_strand_id
1 'polypeptide(L)'
;MKDFLKLIFFGVTKSPKLRLFNPDTDEKIEMTTGFNWQILLLGSFFGLPLFSKRLWAWAWGLFFLSTVQAFFFYQQVKQILAATTVAEYEAAMRQADNPIDSAIGYLLMFCVVLLSVKGNQWAVERLLKKGWRFEDVSDPLVRDAVGKWKISKRYLTSPEVIDKL
;
A
#
# COMPACT_ATOMS: atom_id res chain seq x y z
N MET A 1 -15.46 8.44 -19.03
CA MET A 1 -15.46 9.39 -17.88
C MET A 1 -16.14 8.84 -16.62
N LYS A 2 -17.33 8.23 -16.68
CA LYS A 2 -17.97 7.62 -15.49
C LYS A 2 -17.10 6.55 -14.80
N ASP A 3 -16.39 5.74 -15.56
CA ASP A 3 -15.51 4.70 -14.99
C ASP A 3 -14.22 5.26 -14.39
N PHE A 4 -13.73 6.39 -14.90
CA PHE A 4 -12.56 7.09 -14.35
C PHE A 4 -12.90 7.79 -13.03
N LEU A 5 -14.08 8.41 -12.93
CA LEU A 5 -14.56 8.95 -11.65
C LEU A 5 -14.87 7.83 -10.65
N LYS A 6 -15.39 6.68 -11.11
CA LYS A 6 -15.54 5.49 -10.24
C LYS A 6 -14.19 4.90 -9.80
N LEU A 7 -13.17 4.96 -10.65
CA LEU A 7 -11.80 4.56 -10.34
C LEU A 7 -11.19 5.44 -9.24
N ILE A 8 -11.34 6.76 -9.37
CA ILE A 8 -10.81 7.74 -8.41
C ILE A 8 -11.58 7.73 -7.08
N PHE A 9 -12.91 7.74 -7.12
CA PHE A 9 -13.74 7.93 -5.91
C PHE A 9 -14.16 6.63 -5.23
N PHE A 10 -14.31 5.52 -5.97
CA PHE A 10 -14.82 4.26 -5.41
C PHE A 10 -13.81 3.10 -5.52
N GLY A 11 -12.71 3.26 -6.27
CA GLY A 11 -11.71 2.20 -6.44
C GLY A 11 -12.25 0.91 -7.09
N VAL A 12 -13.45 0.97 -7.69
CA VAL A 12 -14.12 -0.21 -8.27
C VAL A 12 -13.81 -0.30 -9.76
N THR A 13 -12.67 -0.90 -10.08
CA THR A 13 -12.60 -1.73 -11.28
C THR A 13 -13.04 -3.14 -10.92
N LYS A 14 -13.64 -3.88 -11.87
CA LYS A 14 -13.71 -5.35 -11.78
C LYS A 14 -12.28 -5.90 -11.90
N SER A 15 -11.45 -5.61 -10.90
CA SER A 15 -10.08 -6.09 -10.87
C SER A 15 -10.14 -7.57 -10.54
N PRO A 16 -9.46 -8.42 -11.31
CA PRO A 16 -9.41 -9.84 -11.02
C PRO A 16 -8.86 -10.06 -9.60
N LYS A 17 -9.54 -10.92 -8.84
CA LYS A 17 -9.22 -11.20 -7.43
C LYS A 17 -8.70 -12.62 -7.30
N LEU A 18 -7.58 -12.77 -6.62
CA LEU A 18 -7.06 -14.05 -6.16
C LEU A 18 -7.74 -14.41 -4.86
N ARG A 19 -8.17 -15.66 -4.73
CA ARG A 19 -8.69 -16.20 -3.48
C ARG A 19 -7.62 -17.03 -2.81
N LEU A 20 -7.34 -16.69 -1.56
CA LEU A 20 -6.49 -17.47 -0.68
C LEU A 20 -7.31 -18.00 0.47
N PHE A 21 -6.98 -19.19 0.93
CA PHE A 21 -7.54 -19.76 2.14
C PHE A 21 -6.44 -20.20 3.11
N ASN A 22 -6.77 -20.19 4.39
CA ASN A 22 -5.93 -20.73 5.45
C ASN A 22 -6.38 -22.16 5.77
N PRO A 23 -5.58 -23.20 5.52
CA PRO A 23 -5.96 -24.58 5.82
C PRO A 23 -6.18 -24.84 7.31
N ASP A 24 -5.52 -24.10 8.19
CA ASP A 24 -5.61 -24.31 9.64
C ASP A 24 -6.89 -23.73 10.26
N THR A 25 -7.45 -22.69 9.65
CA THR A 25 -8.57 -21.92 10.24
C THR A 25 -9.78 -21.80 9.32
N ASP A 26 -9.71 -22.34 8.11
CA ASP A 26 -10.70 -22.20 7.02
C ASP A 26 -11.05 -20.73 6.67
N GLU A 27 -10.17 -19.78 7.03
CA GLU A 27 -10.36 -18.35 6.73
C GLU A 27 -10.07 -18.12 5.25
N LYS A 28 -10.97 -17.41 4.54
CA LYS A 28 -10.82 -17.05 3.13
C LYS A 28 -10.61 -15.55 2.97
N ILE A 29 -9.64 -15.18 2.14
CA ILE A 29 -9.31 -13.78 1.85
C ILE A 29 -9.20 -13.59 0.34
N GLU A 30 -9.79 -12.50 -0.15
CA GLU A 30 -9.65 -12.06 -1.53
C GLU A 30 -8.58 -10.98 -1.65
N MET A 31 -7.69 -11.11 -2.64
CA MET A 31 -6.63 -10.15 -2.93
C MET A 31 -6.65 -9.74 -4.40
N THR A 32 -6.73 -8.43 -4.65
CA THR A 32 -6.70 -7.89 -6.00
C THR A 32 -5.36 -8.13 -6.70
N THR A 33 -5.39 -8.55 -7.96
CA THR A 33 -4.21 -8.62 -8.81
C THR A 33 -3.99 -7.29 -9.53
N GLY A 34 -2.86 -6.64 -9.25
CA GLY A 34 -2.46 -5.40 -9.92
C GLY A 34 -2.38 -4.18 -9.00
N PHE A 35 -2.54 -3.01 -9.60
CA PHE A 35 -2.33 -1.71 -8.97
C PHE A 35 -3.33 -1.44 -7.84
N ASN A 36 -2.84 -0.89 -6.74
CA ASN A 36 -3.63 -0.59 -5.57
C ASN A 36 -3.90 0.91 -5.43
N TRP A 37 -5.06 1.34 -5.95
CA TRP A 37 -5.52 2.72 -5.86
C TRP A 37 -5.73 3.19 -4.42
N GLN A 38 -6.16 2.32 -3.51
CA GLN A 38 -6.35 2.68 -2.10
C GLN A 38 -5.01 3.05 -1.46
N ILE A 39 -3.95 2.27 -1.73
CA ILE A 39 -2.60 2.60 -1.25
C ILE A 39 -2.11 3.88 -1.92
N LEU A 40 -2.31 4.07 -3.23
CA LEU A 40 -1.85 5.29 -3.90
C LEU A 40 -2.49 6.55 -3.32
N LEU A 41 -3.82 6.54 -3.16
CA LEU A 41 -4.59 7.73 -2.79
C LEU A 41 -4.60 7.97 -1.27
N LEU A 42 -4.60 6.89 -0.48
CA LEU A 42 -4.75 6.95 0.97
C LEU A 42 -3.49 6.52 1.74
N GLY A 43 -2.42 6.11 1.05
CA GLY A 43 -1.19 5.65 1.69
C GLY A 43 -0.44 6.75 2.45
N SER A 44 -0.52 8.00 1.99
CA SER A 44 0.01 9.18 2.68
C SER A 44 -0.78 9.55 3.94
N PHE A 45 -2.00 9.02 4.11
CA PHE A 45 -2.78 9.17 5.34
C PHE A 45 -2.37 8.09 6.33
N PHE A 46 -1.15 8.25 6.86
CA PHE A 46 -0.62 7.41 7.95
C PHE A 46 -0.49 5.91 7.61
N GLY A 47 -0.44 5.55 6.32
CA GLY A 47 -0.33 4.15 5.89
C GLY A 47 -1.55 3.29 6.19
N LEU A 48 -2.73 3.87 6.44
CA LEU A 48 -3.94 3.14 6.84
C LEU A 48 -4.27 1.90 5.96
N PRO A 49 -4.24 1.98 4.62
CA PRO A 49 -4.57 0.83 3.76
C PRO A 49 -3.63 -0.37 3.93
N LEU A 50 -2.42 -0.16 4.46
CA LEU A 50 -1.41 -1.21 4.63
C LEU A 50 -1.68 -2.08 5.85
N PHE A 51 -2.31 -1.52 6.90
CA PHE A 51 -2.70 -2.29 8.09
C PHE A 51 -3.72 -3.38 7.73
N SER A 52 -4.72 -3.04 6.92
CA SER A 52 -5.72 -3.99 6.42
C SER A 52 -5.09 -5.13 5.60
N LYS A 53 -3.94 -4.87 4.96
CA LYS A 53 -3.16 -5.87 4.20
C LYS A 53 -2.12 -6.61 5.02
N ARG A 54 -2.12 -6.41 6.34
CA ARG A 54 -1.15 -7.00 7.26
C ARG A 54 0.30 -6.64 6.85
N LEU A 55 0.54 -5.49 6.22
CA LEU A 55 1.87 -4.98 5.85
C LEU A 55 2.44 -4.04 6.93
N TRP A 56 2.43 -4.51 8.18
CA TRP A 56 2.71 -3.73 9.39
C TRP A 56 3.98 -2.88 9.36
N ALA A 57 5.11 -3.42 8.89
CA ALA A 57 6.36 -2.67 8.84
C ALA A 57 6.27 -1.44 7.92
N TRP A 58 5.67 -1.61 6.73
CA TRP A 58 5.43 -0.51 5.81
C TRP A 58 4.38 0.46 6.34
N ALA A 59 3.34 -0.04 7.01
CA ALA A 59 2.32 0.78 7.63
C ALA A 59 2.93 1.71 8.70
N TRP A 60 3.77 1.17 9.59
CA TRP A 60 4.49 1.96 10.60
C TRP A 60 5.49 2.93 9.98
N GLY A 61 6.21 2.52 8.92
CA GLY A 61 7.11 3.41 8.19
C GLY A 61 6.38 4.61 7.60
N LEU A 62 5.25 4.38 6.91
CA LEU A 62 4.42 5.48 6.38
C LEU A 62 3.78 6.30 7.49
N PHE A 63 3.33 5.68 8.59
CA PHE A 63 2.81 6.39 9.75
C PHE A 63 3.82 7.40 10.30
N PHE A 64 5.07 6.98 10.51
CA PHE A 64 6.14 7.85 11.01
C PHE A 64 6.44 8.98 10.02
N LEU A 65 6.65 8.66 8.74
CA LEU A 65 6.93 9.67 7.71
C LEU A 65 5.79 10.71 7.60
N SER A 66 4.55 10.26 7.59
CA SER A 66 3.36 11.13 7.52
C SER A 66 3.23 11.99 8.78
N THR A 67 3.57 11.46 9.95
CA THR A 67 3.55 12.21 11.22
C THR A 67 4.59 13.33 11.22
N VAL A 68 5.82 13.04 10.76
CA VAL A 68 6.87 14.04 10.67
C VAL A 68 6.50 15.13 9.66
N GLN A 69 5.94 14.76 8.51
CA GLN A 69 5.47 15.74 7.52
C GLN A 69 4.30 16.59 8.07
N ALA A 70 3.36 15.98 8.79
CA ALA A 70 2.27 16.72 9.44
C ALA A 70 2.79 17.69 10.50
N PHE A 71 3.85 17.33 11.22
CA PHE A 71 4.51 18.24 12.17
C PHE A 71 5.13 19.45 11.47
N PHE A 72 5.87 19.26 10.37
CA PHE A 72 6.43 20.37 9.60
C PHE A 72 5.34 21.29 9.05
N PHE A 73 4.29 20.70 8.46
CA PHE A 73 3.13 21.44 7.99
C PHE A 73 2.47 22.25 9.12
N TYR A 74 2.28 21.65 10.30
CA TYR A 74 1.74 22.35 11.46
C TYR A 74 2.59 23.54 11.89
N GLN A 75 3.92 23.38 11.95
CA GLN A 75 4.83 24.48 12.29
C GLN A 75 4.74 25.62 11.26
N GLN A 76 4.68 25.29 9.98
CA GLN A 76 4.54 26.26 8.91
C GLN A 76 3.22 27.05 9.01
N VAL A 77 2.10 26.35 9.18
CA VAL A 77 0.78 26.98 9.36
C VAL A 77 0.79 27.89 10.59
N LYS A 78 1.36 27.43 11.71
CA LYS A 78 1.48 28.23 12.93
C LYS A 78 2.26 29.53 12.70
N GLN A 79 3.36 29.48 11.96
CA GLN A 79 4.16 30.67 11.64
C GLN A 79 3.41 31.64 10.73
N ILE A 80 2.73 31.12 9.69
CA ILE A 80 1.94 31.93 8.78
C ILE A 80 0.80 32.64 9.52
N LEU A 81 0.10 31.95 10.42
CA LEU A 81 -0.98 32.52 11.21
C LEU A 81 -0.51 33.51 12.28
N ALA A 82 0.74 33.37 12.74
CA ALA A 82 1.34 34.29 13.71
C ALA A 82 1.96 35.54 13.06
N ALA A 83 2.12 35.56 11.73
CA ALA A 83 2.70 36.69 11.02
C ALA A 83 1.76 37.90 11.10
N THR A 84 2.29 39.02 11.60
CA THR A 84 1.57 40.29 11.71
C THR A 84 1.99 41.30 10.64
N THR A 85 3.12 41.05 9.99
CA THR A 85 3.66 41.89 8.92
C THR A 85 3.87 41.10 7.63
N VAL A 86 3.91 41.81 6.50
CA VAL A 86 4.19 41.21 5.17
C VAL A 86 5.57 40.57 5.14
N ALA A 87 6.57 41.16 5.79
CA ALA A 87 7.93 40.62 5.86
C ALA A 87 7.98 39.29 6.63
N GLU A 88 7.25 39.17 7.74
CA GLU A 88 7.13 37.93 8.51
C GLU A 88 6.41 36.83 7.71
N TYR A 89 5.35 37.21 6.99
CA TYR A 89 4.64 36.29 6.10
C TYR A 89 5.55 35.75 4.99
N GLU A 90 6.32 36.61 4.32
CA GLU A 90 7.29 36.20 3.30
C GLU A 90 8.38 35.29 3.88
N ALA A 91 8.87 35.57 5.09
CA ALA A 91 9.86 34.73 5.76
C ALA A 91 9.30 33.33 6.09
N ALA A 92 8.07 33.25 6.60
CA ALA A 92 7.38 31.98 6.86
C ALA A 92 7.14 31.18 5.58
N MET A 93 6.82 31.85 4.47
CA MET A 93 6.65 31.20 3.16
C MET A 93 7.99 30.73 2.57
N ARG A 94 9.10 31.44 2.75
CA ARG A 94 10.45 30.96 2.35
C ARG A 94 10.92 29.78 3.19
N GLN A 95 10.49 29.69 4.45
CA GLN A 95 10.79 28.54 5.30
C GLN A 95 10.09 27.24 4.83
N ALA A 96 9.13 27.34 3.90
CA ALA A 96 8.56 26.20 3.19
C ALA A 96 9.60 25.41 2.38
N ASP A 97 10.70 26.05 1.97
CA ASP A 97 11.80 25.41 1.23
C ASP A 97 12.75 24.63 2.17
N ASN A 98 12.21 24.03 3.22
CA ASN A 98 13.00 23.18 4.10
C ASN A 98 13.39 21.90 3.34
N PRO A 99 14.71 21.66 3.08
CA PRO A 99 15.15 20.52 2.28
C PRO A 99 14.85 19.18 2.97
N ILE A 100 14.76 19.16 4.31
CA ILE A 100 14.43 17.96 5.08
C ILE A 100 12.95 17.60 4.87
N ASP A 101 12.05 18.59 4.99
CA ASP A 101 10.61 18.37 4.77
C ASP A 101 10.35 17.91 3.33
N SER A 102 10.97 18.58 2.36
CA SER A 102 10.92 18.18 0.95
C SER A 102 11.40 16.74 0.73
N ALA A 103 12.55 16.37 1.30
CA ALA A 103 13.09 15.01 1.19
C ALA A 103 12.13 13.96 1.78
N ILE A 104 11.51 14.26 2.93
CA ILE A 104 10.52 13.37 3.56
C ILE A 104 9.28 13.24 2.67
N GLY A 105 8.77 14.33 2.11
CA GLY A 105 7.65 14.33 1.18
C GLY A 105 7.92 13.48 -0.06
N TYR A 106 9.11 13.62 -0.68
CA TYR A 106 9.50 12.79 -1.82
C TYR A 106 9.66 11.31 -1.45
N LEU A 107 10.26 11.01 -0.28
CA LEU A 107 10.40 9.65 0.21
C LEU A 107 9.02 9.02 0.47
N LEU A 108 8.09 9.76 1.09
CA LEU A 108 6.73 9.30 1.33
C LEU A 108 6.02 8.98 0.01
N MET A 109 6.08 9.91 -0.96
CA MET A 109 5.50 9.72 -2.29
C MET A 109 6.09 8.50 -2.99
N PHE A 110 7.42 8.36 -2.99
CA PHE A 110 8.10 7.20 -3.56
C PHE A 110 7.64 5.89 -2.92
N CYS A 111 7.57 5.83 -1.59
CA CYS A 111 7.10 4.65 -0.87
C CYS A 111 5.65 4.31 -1.23
N VAL A 112 4.77 5.31 -1.28
CA VAL A 112 3.35 5.12 -1.64
C VAL A 112 3.19 4.61 -3.08
N VAL A 113 3.96 5.14 -4.02
CA VAL A 113 3.96 4.66 -5.42
C VAL A 113 4.50 3.23 -5.50
N LEU A 114 5.60 2.93 -4.81
CA LEU A 114 6.15 1.58 -4.77
C LEU A 114 5.13 0.58 -4.20
N LEU A 115 4.50 0.94 -3.08
CA LEU A 115 3.53 0.10 -2.38
C LEU A 115 2.21 -0.04 -3.13
N SER A 116 1.80 0.94 -3.93
CA SER A 116 0.61 0.81 -4.77
C SER A 116 0.83 -0.20 -5.91
N VAL A 117 2.07 -0.35 -6.39
CA VAL A 117 2.42 -1.39 -7.38
C VAL A 117 2.69 -2.75 -6.71
N LYS A 118 3.45 -2.77 -5.62
CA LYS A 118 4.00 -4.01 -5.02
C LYS A 118 3.26 -4.52 -3.79
N GLY A 119 2.44 -3.70 -3.15
CA GLY A 119 1.80 -4.05 -1.87
C GLY A 119 0.92 -5.30 -1.96
N ASN A 120 0.17 -5.48 -3.05
CA ASN A 120 -0.64 -6.68 -3.24
C ASN A 120 0.23 -7.95 -3.40
N GLN A 121 1.31 -7.87 -4.19
CA GLN A 121 2.27 -8.96 -4.35
C GLN A 121 2.88 -9.35 -2.99
N TRP A 122 3.39 -8.38 -2.25
CA TRP A 122 4.03 -8.63 -0.95
C TRP A 122 3.05 -9.18 0.09
N ALA A 123 1.80 -8.72 0.09
CA ALA A 123 0.77 -9.26 0.97
C ALA A 123 0.50 -10.74 0.66
N VAL A 124 0.34 -11.09 -0.62
CA VAL A 124 0.13 -12.48 -1.06
C VAL A 124 1.33 -13.36 -0.70
N GLU A 125 2.55 -12.95 -1.04
CA GLU A 125 3.77 -13.70 -0.70
C GLU A 125 3.91 -13.92 0.81
N ARG A 126 3.59 -12.91 1.62
CA ARG A 126 3.62 -13.02 3.08
C ARG A 126 2.59 -14.04 3.58
N LEU A 127 1.37 -14.02 3.05
CA LEU A 127 0.33 -14.99 3.42
C LEU A 127 0.75 -16.41 3.03
N LEU A 128 1.26 -16.60 1.81
CA LEU A 128 1.77 -17.89 1.34
C LEU A 128 2.91 -18.43 2.23
N LYS A 129 3.83 -17.55 2.67
CA LYS A 129 4.89 -17.91 3.64
C LYS A 129 4.34 -18.29 5.02
N LYS A 130 3.14 -17.83 5.38
CA LYS A 130 2.46 -18.16 6.64
C LYS A 130 1.56 -19.40 6.56
N GLY A 131 1.65 -20.18 5.48
CA GLY A 131 0.85 -21.41 5.35
C GLY A 131 -0.43 -21.24 4.53
N TRP A 132 -0.79 -20.02 4.11
CA TRP A 132 -1.96 -19.82 3.25
C TRP A 132 -1.74 -20.46 1.87
N ARG A 133 -2.82 -20.83 1.20
CA ARG A 133 -2.81 -21.46 -0.13
C ARG A 133 -3.81 -20.79 -1.05
N PHE A 134 -3.61 -20.93 -2.36
CA PHE A 134 -4.60 -20.52 -3.34
C PHE A 134 -5.79 -21.48 -3.30
N GLU A 135 -7.01 -20.96 -3.34
CA GLU A 135 -8.23 -21.78 -3.32
C GLU A 135 -8.36 -22.63 -4.57
N ASP A 136 -8.10 -22.05 -5.75
CA ASP A 136 -8.09 -22.76 -7.03
C ASP A 136 -6.77 -22.53 -7.76
N VAL A 137 -5.92 -23.55 -7.75
CA VAL A 137 -4.61 -23.54 -8.40
C VAL A 137 -4.71 -23.69 -9.93
N SER A 138 -5.85 -24.20 -10.42
CA SER A 138 -6.11 -24.38 -11.85
C SER A 138 -6.55 -23.09 -12.52
N ASP A 139 -7.00 -22.10 -11.73
CA ASP A 139 -7.39 -20.78 -12.22
C ASP A 139 -6.25 -20.13 -13.03
N PRO A 140 -6.47 -19.81 -14.32
CA PRO A 140 -5.51 -19.09 -15.14
C PRO A 140 -4.99 -17.80 -14.50
N LEU A 141 -5.83 -17.11 -13.71
CA LEU A 141 -5.45 -15.89 -13.00
C LEU A 141 -4.38 -16.15 -11.94
N VAL A 142 -4.50 -17.24 -11.19
CA VAL A 142 -3.53 -17.63 -10.17
C VAL A 142 -2.19 -17.96 -10.83
N ARG A 143 -2.22 -18.71 -11.94
CA ARG A 143 -1.02 -19.07 -12.71
C ARG A 143 -0.33 -17.85 -13.31
N ASP A 144 -1.10 -16.92 -13.90
CA ASP A 144 -0.57 -15.67 -14.44
C ASP A 144 0.04 -14.80 -13.33
N ALA A 145 -0.66 -14.62 -12.21
CA ALA A 145 -0.15 -13.86 -11.07
C ALA A 145 1.14 -14.46 -10.51
N VAL A 146 1.22 -15.79 -10.36
CA VAL A 146 2.44 -16.48 -9.91
C VAL A 146 3.60 -16.26 -10.88
N GLY A 147 3.35 -16.36 -12.19
CA GLY A 147 4.36 -16.08 -13.21
C GLY A 147 4.83 -14.61 -13.19
N LYS A 148 3.88 -13.68 -13.22
CA LYS A 148 4.12 -12.22 -13.21
C LYS A 148 4.89 -11.76 -11.98
N TRP A 149 4.53 -12.29 -10.81
CA TRP A 149 5.15 -11.93 -9.54
C TRP A 149 6.40 -12.75 -9.21
N LYS A 150 6.75 -13.74 -10.04
CA LYS A 150 7.86 -14.68 -9.81
C LYS A 150 7.73 -15.42 -8.47
N ILE A 151 6.49 -15.74 -8.08
CA ILE A 151 6.22 -16.55 -6.88
C ILE A 151 6.66 -17.99 -7.16
N SER A 152 7.18 -18.69 -6.14
CA SER A 152 7.63 -20.07 -6.30
C SER A 152 6.47 -20.99 -6.70
N LYS A 153 6.69 -21.81 -7.73
CA LYS A 153 5.69 -22.79 -8.22
C LYS A 153 5.25 -23.79 -7.16
N ARG A 154 6.01 -23.96 -6.06
CA ARG A 154 5.61 -24.83 -4.93
C ARG A 154 4.26 -24.45 -4.32
N TYR A 155 3.86 -23.18 -4.44
CA TYR A 155 2.57 -22.70 -3.96
C TYR A 155 1.40 -23.05 -4.88
N LEU A 156 1.70 -23.63 -6.06
CA LEU A 156 0.74 -24.23 -6.99
C LEU A 156 0.65 -25.76 -6.78
N THR A 157 1.09 -26.28 -5.65
CA THR A 157 0.98 -27.71 -5.33
C THR A 157 -0.03 -27.87 -4.20
N SER A 158 -0.98 -28.80 -4.36
CA SER A 158 -1.97 -29.13 -3.32
C SER A 158 -1.27 -29.61 -2.04
N PRO A 159 -1.77 -29.24 -0.84
CA PRO A 159 -1.23 -29.71 0.44
C PRO A 159 -1.09 -31.24 0.52
N GLU A 160 -2.04 -31.99 -0.07
CA GLU A 160 -2.05 -33.47 -0.08
C GLU A 160 -0.83 -34.11 -0.75
N VAL A 161 -0.14 -33.38 -1.61
CA VAL A 161 1.07 -33.83 -2.31
C VAL A 161 2.33 -33.41 -1.55
N ILE A 162 2.26 -32.34 -0.75
CA ILE A 162 3.40 -31.84 0.05
C ILE A 162 3.60 -32.71 1.29
N ASP A 163 2.53 -33.17 1.94
CA ASP A 163 2.63 -34.09 3.10
C ASP A 163 3.11 -35.51 2.72
N LYS A 164 3.23 -35.80 1.42
CA LYS A 164 3.74 -37.06 0.87
C LYS A 164 5.17 -36.98 0.32
N LEU A 165 5.84 -35.83 0.47
CA LEU A 165 7.24 -35.58 0.08
C LEU A 165 8.13 -35.41 1.31
#